data_AF-A0A8B9E6R7-F1
#
_entry.id   AF-A0A8B9E6R7-F1
#
_cell.length_a   1.000
_cell.length_b   1.000
_cell.length_c   1.000
_cell.angle_alpha   90.00
_cell.angle_beta   90.00
_cell.angle_gamma   90.00
#
_symmetry.space_group_name_H-M   'P 1'
#
loop_
_entity.id
_entity.type
_entity.pdbx_description
1 polymer ?
#
loop_
_entity_poly.entity_id
_entity_poly.type
_entity_poly.pdbx_seq_one_letter_code
_entity_poly.pdbx_strand_id
1 'polypeptide(L)'
;MQAHDLGRRSPPWDQLLPPGVLHLRPQPWPAAGIPGAQPSISNSEGDILFLLDSSGSVSYYEFSKVKEFMWDLVRPFAFGPNDVQTSIIHISTTPTMEFPFDRYQSRGAVQQAIRDTQQLMGDTNTGQALSYAKEKFFSNEAGARPDVPKVLVWVTDGFSTDDISEPMQLLKDMGVTVFIVSTGRGNYLELSAAASQPPEKHLHFVDVDDLPIITKELRDAMLANRLHAVDITSSSFRLMWPKLLSQETGYYTLEYAPTNNLAGKRTTQLSGAHTSFTLSNLAPETTYEVALVPESNVHYFPPQTTRVTTLAGKMTAPGLHPALRTHSRLFALLSEEITPAQVLISESSPHSFQVSWAPTPDSVAAYQILYGPLPGDSAQLLEVDGKQNSTVVENLAPNTTYLVTVTAIYRSGKEKSLSAKACTQEGE
;
A
#
# COMPACT_ATOMS: atom_id res chain seq x y z
N MET A 1 -3.51 -43.64 -53.80
CA MET A 1 -4.93 -43.87 -53.44
C MET A 1 -5.24 -43.01 -52.24
N GLN A 2 -6.18 -42.08 -52.42
CA GLN A 2 -6.68 -41.12 -51.42
C GLN A 2 -7.60 -41.80 -50.39
N ALA A 3 -7.67 -41.23 -49.19
CA ALA A 3 -8.91 -40.86 -48.46
C ALA A 3 -8.48 -40.21 -47.13
N HIS A 4 -8.38 -38.88 -47.05
CA HIS A 4 -9.42 -37.87 -46.76
C HIS A 4 -9.50 -37.48 -45.27
N ASP A 5 -9.06 -36.25 -45.04
CA ASP A 5 -9.31 -35.30 -43.95
C ASP A 5 -10.79 -35.18 -43.59
N LEU A 6 -11.09 -34.77 -42.34
CA LEU A 6 -12.09 -33.74 -41.99
C LEU A 6 -12.20 -33.56 -40.47
N GLY A 7 -11.83 -32.36 -40.01
CA GLY A 7 -12.02 -31.87 -38.65
C GLY A 7 -13.49 -31.72 -38.24
N ARG A 8 -13.78 -31.99 -36.96
CA ARG A 8 -15.10 -31.72 -36.36
C ARG A 8 -15.07 -30.42 -35.58
N ARG A 9 -15.74 -29.41 -36.14
CA ARG A 9 -16.34 -28.28 -35.41
C ARG A 9 -17.68 -28.74 -34.83
N SER A 10 -17.93 -28.41 -33.56
CA SER A 10 -19.24 -28.63 -32.94
C SER A 10 -20.22 -27.49 -33.30
N PRO A 11 -21.54 -27.74 -33.40
CA PRO A 11 -22.54 -26.80 -33.93
C PRO A 11 -23.11 -25.85 -32.87
N PRO A 12 -23.77 -24.73 -33.27
CA PRO A 12 -24.41 -23.78 -32.36
C PRO A 12 -25.73 -24.33 -31.79
N TRP A 13 -26.03 -23.95 -30.54
CA TRP A 13 -27.10 -24.47 -29.67
C TRP A 13 -28.55 -24.13 -30.04
N ASP A 14 -28.82 -23.60 -31.23
CA ASP A 14 -30.20 -23.25 -31.63
C ASP A 14 -30.84 -24.41 -32.38
N GLN A 15 -31.43 -25.34 -31.65
CA GLN A 15 -32.66 -26.08 -32.02
C GLN A 15 -32.89 -27.25 -31.07
N LEU A 16 -33.80 -27.09 -30.11
CA LEU A 16 -34.71 -28.12 -29.58
C LEU A 16 -35.55 -27.50 -28.45
N LEU A 17 -36.67 -26.81 -28.74
CA LEU A 17 -37.83 -26.68 -27.83
C LEU A 17 -39.13 -26.28 -28.61
N PRO A 18 -40.34 -26.61 -28.11
CA PRO A 18 -41.62 -26.62 -28.84
C PRO A 18 -42.35 -25.26 -28.86
N PRO A 19 -43.36 -25.07 -29.74
CA PRO A 19 -44.07 -23.79 -29.89
C PRO A 19 -45.13 -23.58 -28.79
N GLY A 20 -45.05 -22.48 -28.03
CA GLY A 20 -46.17 -22.11 -27.14
C GLY A 20 -45.91 -21.23 -25.91
N VAL A 21 -44.74 -20.63 -25.72
CA VAL A 21 -44.51 -19.67 -24.61
C VAL A 21 -43.93 -18.37 -25.17
N LEU A 22 -44.66 -17.27 -24.98
CA LEU A 22 -44.25 -15.91 -25.35
C LEU A 22 -42.98 -15.53 -24.57
N HIS A 23 -41.89 -15.29 -25.28
CA HIS A 23 -40.69 -14.69 -24.70
C HIS A 23 -40.99 -13.24 -24.30
N LEU A 24 -41.01 -12.95 -23.00
CA LEU A 24 -40.50 -11.68 -22.51
C LEU A 24 -39.01 -11.66 -22.90
N ARG A 25 -38.65 -10.90 -23.94
CA ARG A 25 -37.25 -10.55 -24.18
C ARG A 25 -36.72 -9.94 -22.88
N PRO A 26 -35.54 -10.33 -22.37
CA PRO A 26 -34.85 -9.51 -21.39
C PRO A 26 -34.68 -8.14 -22.00
N GLN A 27 -35.36 -7.14 -21.42
CA GLN A 27 -35.08 -5.74 -21.71
C GLN A 27 -33.58 -5.53 -21.49
N PRO A 28 -32.83 -4.92 -22.42
CA PRO A 28 -31.49 -4.46 -22.09
C PRO A 28 -31.61 -3.55 -20.87
N TRP A 29 -30.82 -3.84 -19.85
CA TRP A 29 -30.78 -3.00 -18.64
C TRP A 29 -30.57 -1.54 -19.08
N PRO A 30 -31.39 -0.58 -18.62
CA PRO A 30 -31.16 0.82 -18.95
C PRO A 30 -29.74 1.16 -18.52
N ALA A 31 -28.97 1.75 -19.44
CA ALA A 31 -27.62 2.23 -19.16
C ALA A 31 -27.68 3.06 -17.88
N ALA A 32 -27.21 2.47 -16.78
CA ALA A 32 -27.01 3.18 -15.55
C ALA A 32 -26.05 4.31 -15.91
N GLY A 33 -26.55 5.54 -15.84
CA GLY A 33 -25.81 6.73 -16.20
C GLY A 33 -24.42 6.65 -15.56
N ILE A 34 -23.40 6.79 -16.40
CA ILE A 34 -22.00 6.89 -15.99
C ILE A 34 -21.97 7.86 -14.81
N PRO A 35 -21.68 7.42 -13.57
CA PRO A 35 -21.30 8.34 -12.53
C PRO A 35 -20.07 9.04 -13.10
N GLY A 36 -20.19 10.36 -13.30
CA GLY A 36 -19.20 11.16 -14.02
C GLY A 36 -17.80 10.69 -13.65
N ALA A 37 -16.99 10.41 -14.68
CA ALA A 37 -15.64 9.91 -14.53
C ALA A 37 -15.02 10.57 -13.30
N GLN A 38 -14.82 9.79 -12.22
CA GLN A 38 -13.93 10.23 -11.16
C GLN A 38 -12.67 10.67 -11.89
N PRO A 39 -12.15 11.89 -11.66
CA PRO A 39 -10.93 12.32 -12.31
C PRO A 39 -9.93 11.20 -12.08
N SER A 40 -9.56 10.51 -13.16
CA SER A 40 -8.50 9.53 -13.08
C SER A 40 -7.32 10.34 -12.57
N ILE A 41 -6.86 10.03 -11.36
CA ILE A 41 -5.54 10.45 -10.94
C ILE A 41 -4.60 9.69 -11.87
N SER A 42 -4.36 10.24 -13.07
CA SER A 42 -3.23 9.81 -13.87
C SER A 42 -1.99 10.30 -13.15
N ASN A 43 -0.92 9.51 -13.19
CA ASN A 43 0.42 9.85 -12.71
C ASN A 43 0.70 9.54 -11.24
N SER A 44 0.91 8.25 -10.98
CA SER A 44 1.88 7.83 -9.96
C SER A 44 3.10 7.26 -10.69
N GLU A 45 3.96 8.12 -11.21
CA GLU A 45 5.25 7.67 -11.72
C GLU A 45 6.10 7.11 -10.56
N GLY A 46 6.73 5.96 -10.74
CA GLY A 46 7.61 5.37 -9.75
C GLY A 46 7.95 3.91 -10.02
N ASP A 47 9.00 3.42 -9.37
CA ASP A 47 9.45 2.03 -9.49
C ASP A 47 9.09 1.28 -8.20
N ILE A 48 8.31 0.21 -8.33
CA ILE A 48 7.89 -0.64 -7.21
C ILE A 48 8.67 -1.96 -7.31
N LEU A 49 9.44 -2.30 -6.28
CA LEU A 49 10.05 -3.62 -6.17
C LEU A 49 9.31 -4.42 -5.10
N PHE A 50 8.83 -5.59 -5.47
CA PHE A 50 8.39 -6.59 -4.50
C PHE A 50 9.58 -7.44 -4.08
N LEU A 51 9.88 -7.43 -2.78
CA LEU A 51 10.83 -8.35 -2.18
C LEU A 51 10.00 -9.49 -1.56
N LEU A 52 9.97 -10.61 -2.25
CA LEU A 52 9.02 -11.69 -2.02
C LEU A 52 9.69 -12.87 -1.34
N ASP A 53 9.26 -13.18 -0.13
CA ASP A 53 9.71 -14.40 0.55
C ASP A 53 9.23 -15.66 -0.18
N SER A 54 10.21 -16.40 -0.69
CA SER A 54 10.02 -17.63 -1.45
C SER A 54 10.77 -18.79 -0.82
N SER A 55 11.21 -18.62 0.44
CA SER A 55 11.93 -19.61 1.22
C SER A 55 11.08 -20.84 1.52
N GLY A 56 11.70 -21.86 2.10
CA GLY A 56 11.04 -23.11 2.47
C GLY A 56 10.13 -23.04 3.70
N SER A 57 10.16 -21.96 4.48
CA SER A 57 9.23 -21.76 5.60
C SER A 57 7.84 -21.35 5.13
N VAL A 58 7.76 -20.64 4.01
CA VAL A 58 6.52 -20.21 3.38
C VAL A 58 5.83 -21.42 2.73
N SER A 59 4.61 -21.74 3.13
CA SER A 59 3.83 -22.78 2.46
C SER A 59 3.38 -22.35 1.07
N TYR A 60 3.11 -23.31 0.18
CA TYR A 60 2.52 -23.01 -1.14
C TYR A 60 1.19 -22.25 -1.04
N TYR A 61 0.42 -22.45 0.04
CA TYR A 61 -0.81 -21.74 0.30
C TYR A 61 -0.54 -20.25 0.59
N GLU A 62 0.38 -19.98 1.51
CA GLU A 62 0.80 -18.62 1.85
C GLU A 62 1.37 -17.90 0.63
N PHE A 63 2.25 -18.57 -0.12
CA PHE A 63 2.81 -18.01 -1.34
C PHE A 63 1.73 -17.64 -2.37
N SER A 64 0.71 -18.49 -2.54
CA SER A 64 -0.44 -18.20 -3.41
C SER A 64 -1.22 -16.97 -2.94
N LYS A 65 -1.41 -16.81 -1.64
CA LYS A 65 -2.09 -15.64 -1.06
C LYS A 65 -1.29 -14.36 -1.21
N VAL A 66 0.03 -14.41 -1.06
CA VAL A 66 0.89 -13.26 -1.33
C VAL A 66 0.82 -12.84 -2.80
N LYS A 67 0.73 -13.79 -3.75
CA LYS A 67 0.51 -13.47 -5.18
C LYS A 67 -0.85 -12.80 -5.42
N GLU A 68 -1.91 -13.27 -4.77
CA GLU A 68 -3.24 -12.61 -4.82
C GLU A 68 -3.18 -11.18 -4.28
N PHE A 69 -2.52 -10.99 -3.13
CA PHE A 69 -2.26 -9.68 -2.53
C PHE A 69 -1.50 -8.74 -3.48
N MET A 70 -0.39 -9.20 -4.07
CA MET A 70 0.38 -8.41 -5.05
C MET A 70 -0.47 -8.05 -6.27
N TRP A 71 -1.23 -9.00 -6.80
CA TRP A 71 -2.12 -8.82 -7.95
C TRP A 71 -3.20 -7.76 -7.69
N ASP A 72 -3.73 -7.72 -6.46
CA ASP A 72 -4.71 -6.73 -6.01
C ASP A 72 -4.07 -5.37 -5.72
N LEU A 73 -2.89 -5.35 -5.09
CA LEU A 73 -2.16 -4.13 -4.76
C LEU A 73 -1.84 -3.33 -6.02
N VAL A 74 -1.42 -4.01 -7.10
CA VAL A 74 -1.02 -3.34 -8.35
C VAL A 74 -2.18 -2.91 -9.25
N ARG A 75 -3.40 -3.38 -8.96
CA ARG A 75 -4.61 -3.17 -9.78
C ARG A 75 -4.91 -1.71 -10.15
N PRO A 76 -4.76 -0.69 -9.27
CA PRO A 76 -5.12 0.68 -9.62
C PRO A 76 -4.08 1.36 -10.52
N PHE A 77 -2.83 0.87 -10.58
CA PHE A 77 -1.76 1.56 -11.27
C PHE A 77 -1.88 1.44 -12.80
N ALA A 78 -1.39 2.46 -13.49
CA ALA A 78 -1.01 2.40 -14.88
C ALA A 78 0.46 1.96 -14.97
N PHE A 79 0.81 1.21 -16.00
CA PHE A 79 2.16 0.67 -16.19
C PHE A 79 2.71 1.14 -17.53
N GLY A 80 3.98 1.53 -17.55
CA GLY A 80 4.62 2.06 -18.75
C GLY A 80 5.87 2.88 -18.44
N PRO A 81 6.61 3.32 -19.46
CA PRO A 81 7.87 4.05 -19.29
C PRO A 81 7.73 5.39 -18.56
N ASN A 82 6.54 5.99 -18.59
CA ASN A 82 6.21 7.26 -17.93
C ASN A 82 5.23 7.08 -16.74
N ASP A 83 4.93 5.83 -16.36
CA ASP A 83 3.97 5.49 -15.31
C ASP A 83 4.67 4.65 -14.22
N VAL A 84 3.98 3.70 -13.59
CA VAL A 84 4.62 2.73 -12.70
C VAL A 84 5.43 1.72 -13.52
N GLN A 85 6.61 1.39 -13.04
CA GLN A 85 7.34 0.19 -13.44
C GLN A 85 7.49 -0.71 -12.21
N THR A 86 7.53 -2.03 -12.42
CA THR A 86 7.57 -2.98 -11.29
C THR A 86 8.48 -4.15 -11.56
N SER A 87 9.02 -4.72 -10.50
CA SER A 87 9.91 -5.88 -10.50
C SER A 87 9.66 -6.74 -9.26
N ILE A 88 10.05 -8.02 -9.33
CA ILE A 88 10.02 -8.95 -8.19
C ILE A 88 11.43 -9.50 -7.98
N ILE A 89 11.90 -9.49 -6.73
CA ILE A 89 13.09 -10.20 -6.29
C ILE A 89 12.66 -11.21 -5.22
N HIS A 90 13.13 -12.44 -5.36
CA HIS A 90 12.87 -13.52 -4.42
C HIS A 90 13.87 -13.49 -3.27
N ILE A 91 13.38 -13.62 -2.04
CA ILE A 91 14.18 -14.06 -0.90
C ILE A 91 14.22 -15.58 -0.94
N SER A 92 15.42 -16.14 -1.01
CA SER A 92 15.71 -17.57 -0.98
C SER A 92 17.16 -17.78 -0.53
N THR A 93 17.76 -18.97 -0.70
CA THR A 93 19.20 -19.16 -0.50
C THR A 93 20.05 -18.23 -1.37
N THR A 94 19.62 -17.91 -2.60
CA THR A 94 20.29 -16.97 -3.49
C THR A 94 19.28 -15.99 -4.08
N PRO A 95 19.44 -14.67 -3.90
CA PRO A 95 18.46 -13.72 -4.39
C PRO A 95 18.40 -13.72 -5.92
N THR A 96 17.19 -13.84 -6.46
CA THR A 96 16.95 -13.89 -7.91
C THR A 96 15.89 -12.87 -8.30
N MET A 97 16.09 -12.21 -9.43
CA MET A 97 15.11 -11.31 -10.02
C MET A 97 14.21 -12.10 -10.97
N GLU A 98 12.89 -12.03 -10.75
CA GLU A 98 11.89 -12.68 -11.61
C GLU A 98 11.81 -11.99 -12.99
N PHE A 99 11.80 -10.65 -12.99
CA PHE A 99 11.85 -9.82 -14.19
C PHE A 99 12.34 -8.40 -13.88
N PRO A 100 12.99 -7.70 -14.84
CA PRO A 100 13.41 -6.31 -14.67
C PRO A 100 12.23 -5.32 -14.73
N PHE A 101 12.45 -4.08 -14.27
CA PHE A 101 11.41 -3.05 -14.12
C PHE A 101 10.70 -2.69 -15.43
N ASP A 102 11.45 -2.63 -16.53
CA ASP A 102 10.97 -2.21 -17.85
C ASP A 102 10.32 -3.33 -18.68
N ARG A 103 10.29 -4.55 -18.12
CA ARG A 103 9.82 -5.75 -18.83
C ARG A 103 8.36 -5.66 -19.26
N TYR A 104 7.49 -5.15 -18.39
CA TYR A 104 6.05 -5.15 -18.58
C TYR A 104 5.48 -3.73 -18.52
N GLN A 105 4.83 -3.31 -19.61
CA GLN A 105 4.29 -1.96 -19.79
C GLN A 105 2.76 -1.94 -19.82
N SER A 106 2.11 -2.96 -19.25
CA SER A 106 0.65 -2.97 -19.13
C SER A 106 0.22 -3.70 -17.88
N ARG A 107 -0.89 -3.25 -17.29
CA ARG A 107 -1.48 -3.87 -16.10
C ARG A 107 -1.73 -5.36 -16.29
N GLY A 108 -2.31 -5.75 -17.42
CA GLY A 108 -2.62 -7.15 -17.71
C GLY A 108 -1.37 -8.02 -17.76
N ALA A 109 -0.27 -7.53 -18.35
CA ALA A 109 1.00 -8.26 -18.40
C ALA A 109 1.66 -8.39 -17.03
N VAL A 110 1.70 -7.31 -16.24
CA VAL A 110 2.20 -7.35 -14.85
C VAL A 110 1.38 -8.34 -14.00
N GLN A 111 0.06 -8.26 -14.10
CA GLN A 111 -0.85 -9.13 -13.38
C GLN A 111 -0.67 -10.61 -13.77
N GLN A 112 -0.45 -10.89 -15.04
CA GLN A 112 -0.15 -12.24 -15.50
C GLN A 112 1.20 -12.73 -15.00
N ALA A 113 2.24 -11.88 -15.05
CA ALA A 113 3.56 -12.20 -14.53
C ALA A 113 3.52 -12.55 -13.03
N ILE A 114 2.84 -11.74 -12.21
CA ILE A 114 2.63 -12.02 -10.78
C ILE A 114 1.92 -13.37 -10.58
N ARG A 115 0.92 -13.70 -11.41
CA ARG A 115 0.21 -14.99 -11.33
C ARG A 115 1.08 -16.17 -11.72
N ASP A 116 2.04 -15.98 -12.61
CA ASP A 116 2.90 -17.05 -13.12
C ASP A 116 4.16 -17.27 -12.26
N THR A 117 4.50 -16.31 -11.38
CA THR A 117 5.65 -16.40 -10.47
C THR A 117 5.65 -17.69 -9.63
N GLN A 118 6.80 -18.36 -9.57
CA GLN A 118 6.97 -19.63 -8.88
C GLN A 118 7.78 -19.47 -7.59
N GLN A 119 7.45 -20.27 -6.58
CA GLN A 119 8.22 -20.32 -5.34
C GLN A 119 9.53 -21.09 -5.59
N LEU A 120 10.64 -20.55 -5.09
CA LEU A 120 11.98 -21.10 -5.35
C LEU A 120 12.45 -22.08 -4.25
N MET A 121 11.87 -21.99 -3.05
CA MET A 121 12.31 -22.70 -1.84
C MET A 121 13.73 -22.30 -1.40
N GLY A 122 14.21 -22.89 -0.30
CA GLY A 122 15.55 -22.65 0.24
C GLY A 122 15.53 -21.84 1.54
N ASP A 123 16.66 -21.23 1.87
CA ASP A 123 16.85 -20.43 3.08
C ASP A 123 16.21 -19.04 2.96
N THR A 124 16.23 -18.25 4.04
CA THR A 124 15.60 -16.93 4.12
C THR A 124 16.66 -15.83 4.18
N ASN A 125 17.58 -15.79 3.20
CA ASN A 125 18.69 -14.81 3.14
C ASN A 125 18.20 -13.42 2.71
N THR A 126 17.55 -12.70 3.62
CA THR A 126 16.90 -11.41 3.35
C THR A 126 17.92 -10.29 3.18
N GLY A 127 19.00 -10.26 3.96
CA GLY A 127 20.06 -9.25 3.90
C GLY A 127 20.74 -9.23 2.53
N GLN A 128 21.05 -10.41 1.98
CA GLN A 128 21.53 -10.55 0.60
C GLN A 128 20.49 -10.09 -0.43
N ALA A 129 19.22 -10.42 -0.23
CA ALA A 129 18.15 -10.00 -1.13
C ALA A 129 17.94 -8.47 -1.12
N LEU A 130 18.08 -7.82 0.04
CA LEU A 130 18.07 -6.36 0.18
C LEU A 130 19.29 -5.70 -0.49
N SER A 131 20.47 -6.30 -0.35
CA SER A 131 21.69 -5.84 -1.04
C SER A 131 21.51 -5.91 -2.55
N TYR A 132 20.93 -7.00 -3.05
CA TYR A 132 20.61 -7.17 -4.46
C TYR A 132 19.54 -6.19 -4.93
N ALA A 133 18.48 -5.98 -4.14
CA ALA A 133 17.45 -4.97 -4.41
C ALA A 133 18.04 -3.56 -4.55
N LYS A 134 18.98 -3.18 -3.68
CA LYS A 134 19.71 -1.91 -3.76
C LYS A 134 20.44 -1.78 -5.10
N GLU A 135 21.18 -2.80 -5.52
CA GLU A 135 21.86 -2.75 -6.83
C GLU A 135 20.88 -2.58 -7.99
N LYS A 136 19.71 -3.23 -7.92
CA LYS A 136 18.72 -3.21 -9.01
C LYS A 136 17.88 -1.94 -9.07
N PHE A 137 17.52 -1.34 -7.94
CA PHE A 137 16.79 -0.07 -7.91
C PHE A 137 17.52 1.08 -8.60
N PHE A 138 18.85 1.00 -8.68
CA PHE A 138 19.71 2.06 -9.20
C PHE A 138 20.55 1.59 -10.40
N SER A 139 20.12 0.52 -11.06
CA SER A 139 20.75 0.02 -12.29
C SER A 139 19.85 0.25 -13.51
N ASN A 140 20.37 1.02 -14.47
CA ASN A 140 19.73 1.21 -15.77
C ASN A 140 19.58 -0.12 -16.54
N GLU A 141 20.46 -1.09 -16.29
CA GLU A 141 20.39 -2.42 -16.93
C GLU A 141 19.18 -3.23 -16.45
N ALA A 142 18.67 -2.93 -15.24
CA ALA A 142 17.45 -3.52 -14.71
C ALA A 142 16.19 -2.72 -15.08
N GLY A 143 16.32 -1.67 -15.91
CA GLY A 143 15.21 -0.79 -16.31
C GLY A 143 14.81 0.23 -15.24
N ALA A 144 15.56 0.34 -14.14
CA ALA A 144 15.21 1.26 -13.06
C ALA A 144 15.50 2.72 -13.45
N ARG A 145 14.59 3.64 -13.14
CA ARG A 145 14.70 5.05 -13.53
C ARG A 145 15.32 5.88 -12.40
N PRO A 146 16.38 6.67 -12.64
CA PRO A 146 17.07 7.37 -11.55
C PRO A 146 16.19 8.43 -10.85
N ASP A 147 15.31 9.11 -11.60
CA ASP A 147 14.63 10.33 -11.14
C ASP A 147 13.17 10.10 -10.68
N VAL A 148 12.80 8.85 -10.37
CA VAL A 148 11.44 8.51 -9.94
C VAL A 148 11.41 7.95 -8.53
N PRO A 149 10.30 8.12 -7.78
CA PRO A 149 10.13 7.52 -6.47
C PRO A 149 10.36 6.00 -6.48
N LYS A 150 11.18 5.52 -5.54
CA LYS A 150 11.49 4.10 -5.34
C LYS A 150 10.70 3.57 -4.17
N VAL A 151 9.94 2.49 -4.38
CA VAL A 151 9.14 1.85 -3.33
C VAL A 151 9.50 0.38 -3.24
N LEU A 152 9.92 -0.06 -2.06
CA LEU A 152 10.11 -1.46 -1.70
C LEU A 152 8.86 -1.95 -0.97
N VAL A 153 8.23 -3.00 -1.48
CA VAL A 153 7.19 -3.76 -0.77
C VAL A 153 7.77 -5.11 -0.41
N TRP A 154 8.14 -5.29 0.85
CA TRP A 154 8.72 -6.51 1.37
C TRP A 154 7.63 -7.35 2.04
N VAL A 155 7.41 -8.57 1.55
CA VAL A 155 6.47 -9.54 2.12
C VAL A 155 7.25 -10.76 2.63
N THR A 156 7.13 -11.09 3.91
CA THR A 156 7.84 -12.21 4.56
C THR A 156 6.99 -12.89 5.63
N ASP A 157 7.26 -14.16 5.89
CA ASP A 157 6.62 -14.93 6.96
C ASP A 157 7.42 -14.93 8.28
N GLY A 158 8.68 -14.42 8.31
CA GLY A 158 9.49 -14.57 9.52
C GLY A 158 10.90 -13.98 9.49
N PHE A 159 11.81 -14.66 10.19
CA PHE A 159 13.15 -14.21 10.49
C PHE A 159 14.12 -14.44 9.33
N SER A 160 15.00 -13.47 9.11
CA SER A 160 16.13 -13.62 8.19
C SER A 160 17.21 -14.56 8.76
N THR A 161 17.93 -15.25 7.89
CA THR A 161 19.12 -16.05 8.24
C THR A 161 20.43 -15.24 8.21
N ASP A 162 20.39 -14.02 7.70
CA ASP A 162 21.50 -13.06 7.63
C ASP A 162 21.09 -11.65 8.09
N ASP A 163 22.07 -10.78 8.38
CA ASP A 163 21.81 -9.41 8.86
C ASP A 163 21.14 -8.56 7.78
N ILE A 164 20.04 -7.90 8.16
CA ILE A 164 19.30 -6.99 7.28
C ILE A 164 19.61 -5.52 7.54
N SER A 165 20.29 -5.20 8.65
CA SER A 165 20.37 -3.85 9.20
C SER A 165 21.10 -2.89 8.26
N GLU A 166 22.33 -3.24 7.87
CA GLU A 166 23.14 -2.44 6.94
C GLU A 166 22.48 -2.27 5.56
N PRO A 167 22.10 -3.35 4.83
CA PRO A 167 21.55 -3.19 3.49
C PRO A 167 20.21 -2.44 3.48
N MET A 168 19.38 -2.60 4.51
CA MET A 168 18.15 -1.83 4.64
C MET A 168 18.42 -0.35 4.92
N GLN A 169 19.38 -0.04 5.79
CA GLN A 169 19.74 1.35 6.06
C GLN A 169 20.22 2.05 4.79
N LEU A 170 21.04 1.39 3.97
CA LEU A 170 21.48 1.93 2.68
C LEU A 170 20.31 2.21 1.72
N LEU A 171 19.33 1.31 1.64
CA LEU A 171 18.12 1.55 0.83
C LEU A 171 17.36 2.80 1.28
N LYS A 172 17.16 2.95 2.60
CA LYS A 172 16.49 4.13 3.18
C LYS A 172 17.29 5.42 2.94
N ASP A 173 18.61 5.38 3.11
CA ASP A 173 19.50 6.53 2.87
C ASP A 173 19.51 6.98 1.40
N MET A 174 19.24 6.04 0.49
CA MET A 174 19.06 6.30 -0.95
C MET A 174 17.63 6.74 -1.31
N GLY A 175 16.78 7.00 -0.32
CA GLY A 175 15.43 7.55 -0.52
C GLY A 175 14.38 6.51 -0.92
N VAL A 176 14.64 5.21 -0.74
CA VAL A 176 13.64 4.16 -0.96
C VAL A 176 12.60 4.19 0.15
N THR A 177 11.32 4.27 -0.21
CA THR A 177 10.22 4.11 0.74
C THR A 177 9.96 2.61 0.94
N VAL A 178 10.02 2.14 2.18
CA VAL A 178 9.97 0.73 2.53
C VAL A 178 8.65 0.43 3.24
N PHE A 179 7.85 -0.44 2.63
CA PHE A 179 6.68 -1.06 3.24
C PHE A 179 6.97 -2.53 3.50
N ILE A 180 6.59 -3.01 4.68
CA ILE A 180 6.79 -4.38 5.14
C ILE A 180 5.45 -4.98 5.52
N VAL A 181 5.18 -6.17 5.00
CA VAL A 181 4.03 -7.01 5.34
C VAL A 181 4.56 -8.33 5.88
N SER A 182 4.39 -8.54 7.18
CA SER A 182 4.78 -9.77 7.86
C SER A 182 3.57 -10.67 8.02
N THR A 183 3.61 -11.88 7.45
CA THR A 183 2.53 -12.88 7.56
C THR A 183 2.71 -13.89 8.69
N GLY A 184 3.85 -13.87 9.39
CA GLY A 184 4.12 -14.74 10.53
C GLY A 184 4.86 -14.04 11.67
N ARG A 185 5.62 -14.81 12.45
CA ARG A 185 6.31 -14.35 13.65
C ARG A 185 7.59 -13.58 13.28
N GLY A 186 7.44 -12.36 12.75
CA GLY A 186 8.57 -11.46 12.50
C GLY A 186 9.09 -10.82 13.78
N ASN A 187 10.38 -10.47 13.80
CA ASN A 187 10.96 -9.63 14.86
C ASN A 187 10.48 -8.19 14.68
N TYR A 188 9.49 -7.76 15.47
CA TYR A 188 8.94 -6.40 15.37
C TYR A 188 10.02 -5.32 15.44
N LEU A 189 11.04 -5.47 16.30
CA LEU A 189 12.07 -4.45 16.47
C LEU A 189 12.89 -4.27 15.20
N GLU A 190 13.37 -5.38 14.65
CA GLU A 190 14.12 -5.42 13.40
C GLU A 190 13.27 -4.90 12.24
N LEU A 191 12.02 -5.36 12.10
CA LEU A 191 11.12 -4.93 11.02
C LEU A 191 10.66 -3.48 11.16
N SER A 192 10.47 -2.97 12.38
CA SER A 192 10.11 -1.58 12.64
C SER A 192 11.26 -0.63 12.35
N ALA A 193 12.49 -1.04 12.67
CA ALA A 193 13.70 -0.32 12.27
C ALA A 193 13.91 -0.36 10.75
N ALA A 194 13.51 -1.45 10.09
CA ALA A 194 13.63 -1.62 8.65
C ALA A 194 12.59 -0.82 7.85
N ALA A 195 11.35 -0.73 8.33
CA ALA A 195 10.28 0.00 7.66
C ALA A 195 10.51 1.52 7.62
N SER A 196 9.92 2.20 6.63
CA SER A 196 9.90 3.66 6.62
C SER A 196 9.01 4.23 7.74
N GLN A 197 9.32 5.46 8.17
CA GLN A 197 8.54 6.14 9.19
C GLN A 197 7.29 6.82 8.59
N PRO A 198 6.15 6.86 9.31
CA PRO A 198 5.92 6.22 10.61
C PRO A 198 5.56 4.72 10.44
N PRO A 199 5.99 3.80 11.33
CA PRO A 199 5.84 2.36 11.16
C PRO A 199 4.38 1.91 11.04
N GLU A 200 3.44 2.58 11.71
CA GLU A 200 2.01 2.27 11.60
C GLU A 200 1.44 2.35 10.18
N LYS A 201 2.11 3.07 9.26
CA LYS A 201 1.71 3.13 7.85
C LYS A 201 2.51 2.18 6.96
N HIS A 202 3.65 1.71 7.44
CA HIS A 202 4.67 1.03 6.65
C HIS A 202 4.98 -0.38 7.10
N LEU A 203 4.49 -0.81 8.25
CA LEU A 203 4.72 -2.12 8.82
C LEU A 203 3.38 -2.72 9.25
N HIS A 204 3.02 -3.81 8.61
CA HIS A 204 1.77 -4.52 8.85
C HIS A 204 2.06 -5.96 9.25
N PHE A 205 1.56 -6.37 10.41
CA PHE A 205 1.51 -7.77 10.83
C PHE A 205 0.10 -8.27 10.61
N VAL A 206 -0.05 -9.30 9.77
CA VAL A 206 -1.37 -9.76 9.35
C VAL A 206 -1.33 -11.25 9.09
N ASP A 207 -2.40 -11.98 9.39
CA ASP A 207 -2.52 -13.36 8.92
C ASP A 207 -2.56 -13.37 7.39
N VAL A 208 -2.02 -14.42 6.77
CA VAL A 208 -2.02 -14.56 5.32
C VAL A 208 -3.44 -14.54 4.72
N ASP A 209 -4.44 -15.01 5.45
CA ASP A 209 -5.85 -14.98 5.06
C ASP A 209 -6.46 -13.57 5.14
N ASP A 210 -5.87 -12.71 5.97
CA ASP A 210 -6.31 -11.33 6.24
C ASP A 210 -5.56 -10.28 5.39
N LEU A 211 -4.61 -10.69 4.53
CA LEU A 211 -3.94 -9.81 3.55
C LEU A 211 -4.89 -8.90 2.74
N PRO A 212 -6.10 -9.34 2.30
CA PRO A 212 -7.03 -8.46 1.60
C PRO A 212 -7.45 -7.22 2.40
N ILE A 213 -7.44 -7.31 3.74
CA ILE A 213 -7.86 -6.23 4.64
C ILE A 213 -6.87 -5.06 4.54
N ILE A 214 -5.57 -5.36 4.63
CA ILE A 214 -4.51 -4.33 4.61
C ILE A 214 -4.19 -3.84 3.18
N THR A 215 -4.64 -4.56 2.15
CA THR A 215 -4.31 -4.23 0.75
C THR A 215 -4.76 -2.82 0.36
N LYS A 216 -5.93 -2.40 0.84
CA LYS A 216 -6.43 -1.04 0.60
C LYS A 216 -5.61 0.00 1.36
N GLU A 217 -5.35 -0.24 2.63
CA GLU A 217 -4.58 0.68 3.48
C GLU A 217 -3.16 0.88 2.94
N LEU A 218 -2.47 -0.21 2.60
CA LEU A 218 -1.13 -0.16 2.03
C LEU A 218 -1.11 0.61 0.71
N ARG A 219 -2.08 0.36 -0.16
CA ARG A 219 -2.25 1.08 -1.42
C ARG A 219 -2.46 2.57 -1.19
N ASP A 220 -3.36 2.92 -0.28
CA ASP A 220 -3.65 4.31 0.05
C ASP A 220 -2.41 4.99 0.65
N ALA A 221 -1.61 4.28 1.45
CA ALA A 221 -0.33 4.78 1.97
C ALA A 221 0.72 4.99 0.87
N MET A 222 0.85 4.04 -0.07
CA MET A 222 1.75 4.17 -1.23
C MET A 222 1.37 5.36 -2.13
N LEU A 223 0.07 5.67 -2.25
CA LEU A 223 -0.44 6.81 -2.99
C LEU A 223 -0.29 8.13 -2.20
N ALA A 224 -0.51 8.11 -0.89
CA ALA A 224 -0.43 9.30 -0.02
C ALA A 224 1.01 9.77 0.24
N ASN A 225 1.99 8.87 0.18
CA ASN A 225 3.42 9.21 0.32
C ASN A 225 4.06 9.80 -0.94
N ARG A 226 3.25 10.25 -1.90
CA ARG A 226 3.72 10.90 -3.12
C ARG A 226 3.14 12.29 -3.27
N LEU A 227 3.85 13.14 -4.01
CA LEU A 227 3.36 14.40 -4.51
C LEU A 227 2.11 14.13 -5.36
N HIS A 228 0.99 14.71 -4.95
CA HIS A 228 -0.26 14.58 -5.69
C HIS A 228 -1.05 15.88 -5.63
N ALA A 229 -1.98 16.04 -6.58
CA ALA A 229 -2.86 17.19 -6.66
C ALA A 229 -4.29 16.85 -6.23
N VAL A 230 -4.89 17.75 -5.46
CA VAL A 230 -6.29 17.76 -5.02
C VAL A 230 -6.92 19.11 -5.36
N ASP A 231 -8.23 19.24 -5.16
CA ASP A 231 -8.97 20.48 -5.39
C ASP A 231 -8.72 21.09 -6.79
N ILE A 232 -8.69 20.23 -7.82
CA ILE A 232 -8.39 20.65 -9.19
C ILE A 232 -9.55 21.48 -9.74
N THR A 233 -9.25 22.69 -10.22
CA THR A 233 -10.17 23.59 -10.89
C THR A 233 -9.70 23.87 -12.31
N SER A 234 -10.42 24.74 -13.03
CA SER A 234 -9.99 25.19 -14.36
C SER A 234 -8.78 26.13 -14.35
N SER A 235 -8.32 26.58 -13.18
CA SER A 235 -7.24 27.57 -13.06
C SER A 235 -6.33 27.39 -11.86
N SER A 236 -6.52 26.31 -11.09
CA SER A 236 -5.73 26.02 -9.90
C SER A 236 -5.78 24.54 -9.53
N PHE A 237 -4.81 24.09 -8.74
CA PHE A 237 -4.90 22.86 -7.97
C PHE A 237 -4.05 22.97 -6.71
N ARG A 238 -4.39 22.21 -5.67
CA ARG A 238 -3.61 22.11 -4.43
C ARG A 238 -2.70 20.89 -4.50
N LEU A 239 -1.41 21.10 -4.36
CA LEU A 239 -0.42 20.05 -4.21
C LEU A 239 -0.33 19.63 -2.74
N MET A 240 -0.15 18.34 -2.49
CA MET A 240 0.14 17.76 -1.18
C MET A 240 1.27 16.73 -1.29
N TRP A 241 2.11 16.63 -0.27
CA TRP A 241 3.22 15.67 -0.18
C TRP A 241 3.51 15.30 1.28
N PRO A 242 4.13 14.13 1.56
CA PRO A 242 4.55 13.78 2.92
C PRO A 242 5.65 14.72 3.43
N LYS A 243 5.87 14.78 4.75
CA LYS A 243 7.01 15.51 5.30
C LYS A 243 8.30 14.75 4.98
N LEU A 244 9.02 15.18 3.95
CA LEU A 244 10.27 14.55 3.49
C LEU A 244 11.49 15.08 4.25
N LEU A 245 11.44 16.34 4.70
CA LEU A 245 12.57 16.99 5.37
C LEU A 245 12.48 16.83 6.90
N SER A 246 13.55 16.31 7.50
CA SER A 246 13.64 16.02 8.94
C SER A 246 14.15 17.19 9.78
N GLN A 247 14.88 18.14 9.19
CA GLN A 247 15.40 19.33 9.87
C GLN A 247 14.68 20.62 9.45
N GLU A 248 14.56 21.57 10.38
CA GLU A 248 13.89 22.87 10.19
C GLU A 248 14.59 23.77 9.15
N THR A 249 15.86 23.51 8.83
CA THR A 249 16.68 24.31 7.90
C THR A 249 16.52 23.93 6.43
N GLY A 250 15.85 22.81 6.12
CA GLY A 250 15.60 22.38 4.75
C GLY A 250 14.48 23.17 4.06
N TYR A 251 14.48 23.19 2.73
CA TYR A 251 13.42 23.79 1.92
C TYR A 251 13.07 22.90 0.73
N TYR A 252 11.88 23.10 0.17
CA TYR A 252 11.49 22.48 -1.09
C TYR A 252 11.61 23.50 -2.23
N THR A 253 12.16 23.06 -3.35
CA THR A 253 12.07 23.77 -4.62
C THR A 253 10.94 23.14 -5.41
N LEU A 254 9.83 23.87 -5.55
CA LEU A 254 8.71 23.47 -6.39
C LEU A 254 8.91 24.03 -7.79
N GLU A 255 8.94 23.17 -8.79
CA GLU A 255 9.07 23.54 -10.18
C GLU A 255 7.86 23.08 -10.99
N TYR A 256 7.37 23.90 -11.91
CA TYR A 256 6.22 23.51 -12.74
C TYR A 256 6.20 24.20 -14.11
N ALA A 257 5.69 23.49 -15.11
CA ALA A 257 5.53 24.00 -16.47
C ALA A 257 4.38 23.28 -17.19
N PRO A 258 3.68 23.92 -18.14
CA PRO A 258 2.84 23.20 -19.09
C PRO A 258 3.68 22.16 -19.85
N THR A 259 3.15 20.94 -20.02
CA THR A 259 3.83 19.86 -20.76
C THR A 259 4.14 20.21 -22.22
N ASN A 260 3.38 21.13 -22.81
CA ASN A 260 3.62 21.66 -24.16
C ASN A 260 4.64 22.82 -24.19
N ASN A 261 5.14 23.28 -23.04
CA ASN A 261 6.13 24.36 -22.93
C ASN A 261 7.01 24.21 -21.67
N LEU A 262 7.86 23.18 -21.65
CA LEU A 262 8.81 22.96 -20.54
C LEU A 262 9.89 24.06 -20.44
N ALA A 263 10.12 24.85 -21.50
CA ALA A 263 11.05 25.98 -21.46
C ALA A 263 10.54 27.14 -20.59
N GLY A 264 9.23 27.21 -20.33
CA GLY A 264 8.60 28.19 -19.44
C GLY A 264 8.56 27.78 -17.97
N LYS A 265 9.48 26.90 -17.53
CA LYS A 265 9.52 26.35 -16.17
C LYS A 265 9.57 27.45 -15.13
N ARG A 266 8.64 27.39 -14.19
CA ARG A 266 8.54 28.30 -13.04
C ARG A 266 9.02 27.59 -11.80
N THR A 267 9.66 28.33 -10.90
CA THR A 267 10.22 27.79 -9.66
C THR A 267 9.77 28.62 -8.48
N THR A 268 9.40 27.95 -7.39
CA THR A 268 9.00 28.54 -6.12
C THR A 268 9.69 27.81 -4.99
N GLN A 269 10.33 28.54 -4.07
CA GLN A 269 10.90 27.96 -2.86
C GLN A 269 9.86 27.94 -1.73
N LEU A 270 9.78 26.81 -1.02
CA LEU A 270 8.87 26.61 0.10
C LEU A 270 9.67 26.18 1.33
N SER A 271 9.30 26.68 2.51
CA SER A 271 9.91 26.19 3.76
C SER A 271 9.66 24.69 3.93
N GLY A 272 10.65 23.95 4.47
CA GLY A 272 10.57 22.51 4.71
C GLY A 272 9.45 22.07 5.67
N ALA A 273 8.81 23.01 6.37
CA ALA A 273 7.63 22.74 7.18
C ALA A 273 6.35 22.55 6.35
N HIS A 274 6.31 23.01 5.10
CA HIS A 274 5.14 22.87 4.25
C HIS A 274 5.00 21.45 3.71
N THR A 275 3.78 20.95 3.76
CA THR A 275 3.34 19.69 3.12
C THR A 275 2.20 19.90 2.13
N SER A 276 1.86 21.17 1.85
CA SER A 276 0.89 21.54 0.83
C SER A 276 1.17 22.92 0.23
N PHE A 277 0.76 23.12 -1.01
CA PHE A 277 0.85 24.40 -1.71
C PHE A 277 -0.18 24.51 -2.83
N THR A 278 -0.82 25.67 -2.99
CA THR A 278 -1.81 25.89 -4.06
C THR A 278 -1.19 26.62 -5.23
N LEU A 279 -1.18 25.97 -6.40
CA LEU A 279 -0.84 26.61 -7.66
C LEU A 279 -2.10 27.25 -8.26
N SER A 280 -2.00 28.52 -8.62
CA SER A 280 -3.09 29.35 -9.13
C SER A 280 -2.68 30.05 -10.43
N ASN A 281 -3.66 30.64 -11.12
CA ASN A 281 -3.47 31.32 -12.41
C ASN A 281 -2.95 30.39 -13.51
N LEU A 282 -3.46 29.16 -13.52
CA LEU A 282 -3.16 28.15 -14.53
C LEU A 282 -4.14 28.25 -15.70
N ALA A 283 -3.72 27.79 -16.87
CA ALA A 283 -4.58 27.69 -18.04
C ALA A 283 -5.55 26.50 -17.88
N PRO A 284 -6.82 26.61 -18.35
CA PRO A 284 -7.76 25.48 -18.36
C PRO A 284 -7.33 24.40 -19.37
N GLU A 285 -7.79 23.17 -19.14
CA GLU A 285 -7.52 22.00 -20.00
C GLU A 285 -6.05 21.79 -20.36
N THR A 286 -5.15 22.20 -19.46
CA THR A 286 -3.71 22.17 -19.68
C THR A 286 -3.06 21.22 -18.69
N THR A 287 -2.28 20.26 -19.20
CA THR A 287 -1.49 19.35 -18.37
C THR A 287 -0.18 20.02 -17.98
N TYR A 288 0.03 20.18 -16.68
CA TYR A 288 1.25 20.69 -16.08
C TYR A 288 2.11 19.54 -15.57
N GLU A 289 3.40 19.61 -15.83
CA GLU A 289 4.41 18.81 -15.14
C GLU A 289 4.88 19.58 -13.91
N VAL A 290 4.93 18.91 -12.76
CA VAL A 290 5.28 19.49 -11.47
C VAL A 290 6.36 18.62 -10.83
N ALA A 291 7.44 19.23 -10.36
CA ALA A 291 8.51 18.59 -9.61
C ALA A 291 8.66 19.26 -8.24
N LEU A 292 8.71 18.46 -7.18
CA LEU A 292 9.04 18.90 -5.84
C LEU A 292 10.42 18.35 -5.50
N VAL A 293 11.42 19.23 -5.42
CA VAL A 293 12.81 18.89 -5.12
C VAL A 293 13.08 19.20 -3.65
N PRO A 294 13.34 18.20 -2.79
CA PRO A 294 13.75 18.43 -1.41
C PRO A 294 15.22 18.85 -1.37
N GLU A 295 15.49 20.04 -0.84
CA GLU A 295 16.85 20.57 -0.72
C GLU A 295 17.28 20.43 0.75
N SER A 296 18.02 19.36 1.04
CA SER A 296 18.59 19.07 2.38
C SER A 296 20.00 18.51 2.28
N ASN A 297 20.82 18.83 3.29
CA ASN A 297 22.24 18.51 3.40
C ASN A 297 22.54 17.27 4.27
N VAL A 298 21.54 16.46 4.65
CA VAL A 298 21.73 15.28 5.53
C VAL A 298 21.37 13.96 4.86
N HIS A 299 20.25 13.88 4.12
CA HIS A 299 19.82 12.68 3.38
C HIS A 299 19.34 13.09 1.99
N TYR A 300 19.71 12.31 0.96
CA TYR A 300 19.25 12.55 -0.40
C TYR A 300 17.81 12.05 -0.55
N PHE A 301 16.91 12.94 -0.95
CA PHE A 301 15.56 12.56 -1.36
C PHE A 301 15.41 12.87 -2.86
N PRO A 302 15.05 11.88 -3.70
CA PRO A 302 14.85 12.14 -5.11
C PRO A 302 13.69 13.13 -5.30
N PRO A 303 13.75 13.98 -6.35
CA PRO A 303 12.62 14.81 -6.73
C PRO A 303 11.36 13.98 -6.89
N GLN A 304 10.24 14.46 -6.34
CA GLN A 304 8.94 13.86 -6.62
C GLN A 304 8.30 14.60 -7.78
N THR A 305 7.90 13.87 -8.82
CA THR A 305 7.23 14.43 -10.00
C THR A 305 5.79 13.98 -10.09
N THR A 306 4.93 14.82 -10.64
CA THR A 306 3.55 14.48 -11.01
C THR A 306 3.11 15.31 -12.21
N ARG A 307 2.08 14.85 -12.93
CA ARG A 307 1.39 15.70 -13.91
C ARG A 307 -0.08 15.86 -13.57
N VAL A 308 -0.57 17.09 -13.75
CA VAL A 308 -1.90 17.50 -13.33
C VAL A 308 -2.56 18.24 -14.47
N THR A 309 -3.75 17.81 -14.88
CA THR A 309 -4.55 18.47 -15.92
C THR A 309 -5.64 19.31 -15.27
N THR A 310 -5.65 20.61 -15.55
CA THR A 310 -6.72 21.52 -15.09
C THR A 310 -8.05 21.22 -15.78
N LEU A 311 -9.16 21.53 -15.11
CA LEU A 311 -10.51 21.30 -15.65
C LEU A 311 -10.83 22.27 -16.80
N ALA A 312 -11.89 21.96 -17.55
CA ALA A 312 -12.46 22.90 -18.51
C ALA A 312 -12.97 24.18 -17.82
N GLY A 313 -12.65 25.34 -18.41
CA GLY A 313 -13.21 26.61 -17.98
C GLY A 313 -14.73 26.60 -18.16
N LYS A 314 -15.48 27.19 -17.22
CA LYS A 314 -16.92 27.39 -17.42
C LYS A 314 -17.15 28.24 -18.66
N MET A 315 -17.74 27.66 -19.71
CA MET A 315 -18.37 28.43 -20.79
C MET A 315 -19.58 29.16 -20.18
N THR A 316 -19.52 30.49 -20.11
CA THR A 316 -20.71 31.31 -19.86
C THR A 316 -21.61 31.25 -21.09
N ALA A 317 -22.57 30.32 -21.10
CA ALA A 317 -23.74 30.41 -21.96
C ALA A 317 -24.73 31.43 -21.35
N PRO A 318 -25.33 32.33 -22.13
CA PRO A 318 -26.25 33.34 -21.61
C PRO A 318 -27.62 32.73 -21.26
N GLY A 319 -28.00 32.87 -20.00
CA GLY A 319 -29.38 32.99 -19.52
C GLY A 319 -30.25 31.74 -19.50
N LEU A 320 -30.50 31.20 -18.29
CA LEU A 320 -31.85 30.83 -17.87
C LEU A 320 -31.96 30.91 -16.33
N HIS A 321 -33.05 31.54 -15.86
CA HIS A 321 -33.35 31.87 -14.46
C HIS A 321 -33.76 30.64 -13.60
N PRO A 322 -33.78 30.76 -12.25
CA PRO A 322 -33.66 29.65 -11.33
C PRO A 322 -35.01 29.09 -10.87
N ALA A 323 -35.11 27.77 -10.75
CA ALA A 323 -36.10 27.12 -9.89
C ALA A 323 -35.66 25.68 -9.57
N LEU A 324 -35.28 25.43 -8.31
CA LEU A 324 -36.03 24.58 -7.38
C LEU A 324 -35.16 24.34 -6.13
N ARG A 325 -35.67 24.84 -5.00
CA ARG A 325 -35.23 24.45 -3.65
C ARG A 325 -35.89 23.12 -3.27
N THR A 326 -35.29 22.51 -2.24
CA THR A 326 -35.79 21.40 -1.37
C THR A 326 -35.72 19.99 -1.95
N HIS A 327 -34.91 19.11 -1.35
CA HIS A 327 -35.33 18.32 -0.19
C HIS A 327 -34.17 17.84 0.67
N SER A 328 -34.51 17.71 1.94
CA SER A 328 -33.75 17.37 3.14
C SER A 328 -33.50 15.87 3.26
N ARG A 329 -32.41 15.52 3.95
CA ARG A 329 -32.22 14.32 4.80
C ARG A 329 -32.61 12.94 4.21
N LEU A 330 -31.58 12.14 3.94
CA LEU A 330 -31.54 10.73 4.32
C LEU A 330 -30.18 10.47 5.00
N PHE A 331 -30.14 10.74 6.29
CA PHE A 331 -29.13 10.19 7.21
C PHE A 331 -29.91 9.22 8.09
N ALA A 332 -29.89 7.94 7.73
CA ALA A 332 -30.31 6.85 8.59
C ALA A 332 -29.87 5.50 7.98
N LEU A 333 -29.12 4.76 8.79
CA LEU A 333 -29.00 3.31 8.80
C LEU A 333 -28.13 2.67 7.70
N LEU A 334 -26.81 2.71 7.92
CA LEU A 334 -26.00 1.51 7.77
C LEU A 334 -25.62 1.06 9.19
N SER A 335 -26.44 0.20 9.75
CA SER A 335 -25.99 -0.79 10.72
C SER A 335 -25.08 -1.77 9.97
N GLU A 336 -23.78 -1.48 9.96
CA GLU A 336 -22.73 -2.46 9.67
C GLU A 336 -22.17 -2.97 10.99
N GLU A 337 -22.89 -3.91 11.61
CA GLU A 337 -22.24 -4.91 12.46
C GLU A 337 -21.43 -5.84 11.56
N ILE A 338 -20.13 -5.56 11.40
CA ILE A 338 -19.01 -6.50 11.59
C ILE A 338 -17.80 -5.63 11.96
N THR A 339 -17.61 -5.35 13.24
CA THR A 339 -16.36 -4.75 13.74
C THR A 339 -15.21 -5.75 13.55
N PRO A 340 -14.03 -5.35 13.02
CA PRO A 340 -12.89 -6.26 12.94
C PRO A 340 -12.52 -6.75 14.34
N ALA A 341 -11.93 -7.94 14.43
CA ALA A 341 -11.27 -8.37 15.66
C ALA A 341 -10.16 -7.36 15.98
N GLN A 342 -10.41 -6.45 16.92
CA GLN A 342 -9.47 -5.40 17.33
C GLN A 342 -9.03 -5.66 18.76
N VAL A 343 -7.77 -5.33 19.04
CA VAL A 343 -7.28 -5.17 20.42
C VAL A 343 -7.65 -3.75 20.86
N LEU A 344 -8.38 -3.66 21.96
CA LEU A 344 -8.84 -2.42 22.56
C LEU A 344 -8.01 -2.11 23.80
N ILE A 345 -7.55 -0.87 23.89
CA ILE A 345 -6.82 -0.35 25.04
C ILE A 345 -7.74 0.56 25.84
N SER A 346 -7.86 0.31 27.14
CA SER A 346 -8.69 1.08 28.07
C SER A 346 -7.96 1.31 29.40
N GLU A 347 -8.53 2.15 30.26
CA GLU A 347 -8.08 2.32 31.65
C GLU A 347 -6.58 2.64 31.79
N SER A 348 -6.04 3.47 30.88
CA SER A 348 -4.64 3.91 30.94
C SER A 348 -4.34 4.71 32.21
N SER A 349 -3.29 4.32 32.93
CA SER A 349 -2.67 5.03 34.05
C SER A 349 -1.20 5.38 33.71
N PRO A 350 -0.45 6.04 34.60
CA PRO A 350 0.99 6.27 34.38
C PRO A 350 1.82 4.98 34.32
N HIS A 351 1.34 3.87 34.91
CA HIS A 351 2.12 2.63 35.03
C HIS A 351 1.38 1.37 34.56
N SER A 352 0.19 1.52 33.99
CA SER A 352 -0.61 0.39 33.51
C SER A 352 -1.61 0.80 32.43
N PHE A 353 -2.12 -0.18 31.70
CA PHE A 353 -3.34 -0.07 30.91
C PHE A 353 -4.02 -1.43 30.80
N GLN A 354 -5.32 -1.43 30.51
CA GLN A 354 -6.07 -2.65 30.24
C GLN A 354 -6.08 -2.95 28.75
N VAL A 355 -5.84 -4.21 28.42
CA VAL A 355 -5.86 -4.77 27.07
C VAL A 355 -7.05 -5.70 26.96
N SER A 356 -7.91 -5.50 25.97
CA SER A 356 -9.05 -6.39 25.70
C SER A 356 -9.12 -6.74 24.22
N TRP A 357 -9.70 -7.89 23.89
CA TRP A 357 -9.80 -8.37 22.52
C TRP A 357 -11.13 -9.05 22.26
N ALA A 358 -11.54 -9.09 20.99
CA ALA A 358 -12.74 -9.81 20.58
C ALA A 358 -12.58 -11.31 20.88
N PRO A 359 -13.59 -11.98 21.49
CA PRO A 359 -13.56 -13.42 21.68
C PRO A 359 -13.49 -14.14 20.33
N THR A 360 -12.52 -15.04 20.16
CA THR A 360 -12.45 -15.89 18.95
C THR A 360 -13.48 -17.03 19.06
N PRO A 361 -14.22 -17.38 17.99
CA PRO A 361 -15.21 -18.46 18.00
C PRO A 361 -14.62 -19.85 18.30
N ASP A 362 -13.34 -20.04 18.00
CA ASP A 362 -12.63 -21.31 18.14
C ASP A 362 -12.07 -21.52 19.56
N SER A 363 -11.83 -22.80 19.93
CA SER A 363 -11.24 -23.20 21.20
C SER A 363 -9.77 -22.78 21.34
N VAL A 364 -9.54 -21.53 21.77
CA VAL A 364 -8.22 -21.02 22.16
C VAL A 364 -7.74 -21.74 23.43
N ALA A 365 -6.49 -22.18 23.41
CA ALA A 365 -5.79 -22.77 24.54
C ALA A 365 -5.25 -21.70 25.49
N ALA A 366 -4.58 -20.68 24.93
CA ALA A 366 -4.03 -19.55 25.67
C ALA A 366 -3.92 -18.32 24.78
N TYR A 367 -3.83 -17.14 25.37
CA TYR A 367 -3.43 -15.90 24.72
C TYR A 367 -2.03 -15.50 25.19
N GLN A 368 -1.21 -15.02 24.28
CA GLN A 368 0.11 -14.46 24.54
C GLN A 368 0.09 -12.96 24.24
N ILE A 369 0.34 -12.14 25.25
CA ILE A 369 0.35 -10.69 25.17
C ILE A 369 1.80 -10.24 25.20
N LEU A 370 2.32 -9.85 24.03
CA LEU A 370 3.65 -9.28 23.88
C LEU A 370 3.54 -7.75 23.91
N TYR A 371 4.25 -7.08 24.82
CA TYR A 371 4.21 -5.62 24.93
C TYR A 371 5.59 -5.00 25.16
N GLY A 372 5.83 -3.81 24.61
CA GLY A 372 7.09 -3.08 24.76
C GLY A 372 6.98 -1.57 24.48
N PRO A 373 7.81 -0.72 25.10
CA PRO A 373 7.76 0.73 24.93
C PRO A 373 8.32 1.16 23.56
N LEU A 374 7.80 2.26 23.04
CA LEU A 374 8.20 2.92 21.80
C LEU A 374 8.75 4.32 22.11
N PRO A 375 9.99 4.67 21.69
CA PRO A 375 11.00 3.80 21.06
C PRO A 375 11.72 2.92 22.10
N GLY A 376 11.99 1.66 21.78
CA GLY A 376 12.73 0.75 22.68
C GLY A 376 12.79 -0.69 22.18
N ASP A 377 13.84 -1.42 22.58
CA ASP A 377 14.13 -2.81 22.18
C ASP A 377 13.74 -3.85 23.24
N SER A 378 13.01 -3.45 24.29
CA SER A 378 12.57 -4.35 25.35
C SER A 378 11.11 -4.76 25.14
N ALA A 379 10.87 -6.06 24.98
CA ALA A 379 9.52 -6.62 24.94
C ALA A 379 9.34 -7.62 26.10
N GLN A 380 8.16 -7.60 26.70
CA GLN A 380 7.75 -8.51 27.76
C GLN A 380 6.57 -9.36 27.26
N LEU A 381 6.56 -10.63 27.67
CA LEU A 381 5.52 -11.58 27.31
C LEU A 381 4.70 -11.93 28.54
N LEU A 382 3.39 -11.82 28.41
CA LEU A 382 2.41 -12.24 29.41
C LEU A 382 1.51 -13.33 28.82
N GLU A 383 1.37 -14.45 29.51
CA GLU A 383 0.46 -15.54 29.10
C GLU A 383 -0.86 -15.44 29.86
N VAL A 384 -1.96 -15.58 29.15
CA VAL A 384 -3.33 -15.44 29.66
C VAL A 384 -4.15 -16.66 29.25
N ASP A 385 -5.00 -17.14 30.16
CA ASP A 385 -5.87 -18.29 29.91
C ASP A 385 -6.81 -18.05 28.71
N GLY A 386 -7.00 -19.05 27.84
CA GLY A 386 -7.81 -18.96 26.63
C GLY A 386 -9.30 -18.63 26.86
N LYS A 387 -9.80 -18.68 28.10
CA LYS A 387 -11.16 -18.28 28.48
C LYS A 387 -11.29 -16.77 28.75
N GLN A 388 -10.18 -16.07 28.92
CA GLN A 388 -10.17 -14.63 29.15
C GLN A 388 -10.18 -13.88 27.81
N ASN A 389 -10.73 -12.67 27.83
CA ASN A 389 -10.73 -11.76 26.69
C ASN A 389 -10.15 -10.37 27.07
N SER A 390 -9.52 -10.28 28.24
CA SER A 390 -8.84 -9.07 28.70
C SER A 390 -7.76 -9.40 29.73
N THR A 391 -6.79 -8.50 29.86
CA THR A 391 -5.76 -8.51 30.90
C THR A 391 -5.28 -7.10 31.20
N VAL A 392 -4.67 -6.90 32.38
CA VAL A 392 -4.02 -5.64 32.74
C VAL A 392 -2.52 -5.81 32.57
N VAL A 393 -1.88 -4.85 31.91
CA VAL A 393 -0.43 -4.77 31.78
C VAL A 393 0.06 -3.72 32.78
N GLU A 394 1.02 -4.10 33.62
CA GLU A 394 1.53 -3.28 34.73
C GLU A 394 3.04 -3.06 34.64
N ASN A 395 3.59 -2.23 35.54
CA ASN A 395 5.02 -1.87 35.62
C ASN A 395 5.53 -1.13 34.38
N LEU A 396 4.68 -0.28 33.81
CA LEU A 396 4.99 0.51 32.63
C LEU A 396 5.65 1.84 33.00
N ALA A 397 6.43 2.38 32.07
CA ALA A 397 6.97 3.73 32.16
C ALA A 397 5.87 4.75 31.86
N PRO A 398 5.81 5.86 32.61
CA PRO A 398 4.85 6.93 32.36
C PRO A 398 5.18 7.68 31.07
N ASN A 399 4.17 8.37 30.51
CA ASN A 399 4.28 9.13 29.27
C ASN A 399 4.96 8.37 28.12
N THR A 400 4.68 7.07 28.02
CA THR A 400 5.35 6.17 27.08
C THR A 400 4.30 5.47 26.22
N THR A 401 4.52 5.43 24.91
CA THR A 401 3.68 4.65 24.00
C THR A 401 4.18 3.22 24.01
N TYR A 402 3.29 2.26 24.14
CA TYR A 402 3.55 0.82 24.07
C TYR A 402 2.90 0.24 22.82
N LEU A 403 3.55 -0.72 22.19
CA LEU A 403 2.88 -1.64 21.28
C LEU A 403 2.46 -2.87 22.06
N VAL A 404 1.23 -3.32 21.87
CA VAL A 404 0.67 -4.52 22.49
C VAL A 404 0.21 -5.45 21.37
N THR A 405 0.69 -6.69 21.37
CA THR A 405 0.27 -7.74 20.45
C THR A 405 -0.36 -8.88 21.22
N VAL A 406 -1.61 -9.19 20.92
CA VAL A 406 -2.36 -10.32 21.49
C VAL A 406 -2.36 -11.45 20.47
N THR A 407 -1.73 -12.57 20.81
CA THR A 407 -1.66 -13.79 20.01
C THR A 407 -2.56 -14.86 20.62
N ALA A 408 -3.62 -15.26 19.93
CA ALA A 408 -4.44 -16.41 20.26
C ALA A 408 -3.72 -17.70 19.84
N ILE A 409 -3.52 -18.63 20.78
CA ILE A 409 -2.92 -19.95 20.53
C ILE A 409 -4.04 -20.98 20.57
N TYR A 410 -4.36 -21.60 19.44
CA TYR A 410 -5.41 -22.61 19.35
C TYR A 410 -4.91 -23.98 19.76
N ARG A 411 -5.82 -24.85 20.26
CA ARG A 411 -5.48 -26.26 20.57
C ARG A 411 -4.98 -27.06 19.35
N SER A 412 -5.26 -26.59 18.14
CA SER A 412 -4.76 -27.15 16.88
C SER A 412 -3.30 -26.79 16.60
N GLY A 413 -2.68 -25.91 17.38
CA GLY A 413 -1.35 -25.35 17.13
C GLY A 413 -1.34 -24.17 16.15
N LYS A 414 -2.50 -23.77 15.59
CA LYS A 414 -2.62 -22.51 14.85
C LYS A 414 -2.51 -21.32 15.79
N GLU A 415 -2.10 -20.18 15.27
CA GLU A 415 -2.02 -18.93 16.02
C GLU A 415 -2.63 -17.79 15.23
N LYS A 416 -3.20 -16.79 15.91
CA LYS A 416 -3.69 -15.56 15.29
C LYS A 416 -3.34 -14.36 16.16
N SER A 417 -2.67 -13.36 15.59
CA SER A 417 -2.19 -12.19 16.33
C SER A 417 -2.88 -10.92 15.90
N LEU A 418 -3.10 -10.01 16.86
CA LEU A 418 -3.64 -8.67 16.64
C LEU A 418 -2.82 -7.69 17.46
N SER A 419 -2.51 -6.52 16.89
CA SER A 419 -1.69 -5.51 17.57
C SER A 419 -2.43 -4.18 17.72
N ALA A 420 -2.16 -3.47 18.81
CA ALA A 420 -2.67 -2.13 19.08
C ALA A 420 -1.63 -1.28 19.83
N LYS A 421 -1.70 0.03 19.67
CA LYS A 421 -0.90 0.99 20.45
C LYS A 421 -1.64 1.38 21.73
N ALA A 422 -0.88 1.49 22.82
CA ALA A 422 -1.36 1.91 24.13
C ALA A 422 -0.49 3.05 24.66
N CYS A 423 -1.06 4.14 25.17
CA CYS A 423 -0.27 5.20 25.80
C CYS A 423 -0.51 5.20 27.31
N THR A 424 0.58 5.26 28.09
CA THR A 424 0.51 5.57 29.53
C THR A 424 0.38 7.07 29.74
N GLN A 425 -0.28 7.45 30.84
CA GLN A 425 -0.46 8.86 31.20
C GLN A 425 0.85 9.47 31.75
N GLU A 426 0.91 10.79 31.85
CA GLU A 426 2.02 11.46 32.55
C GLU A 426 2.10 11.01 34.01
N GLY A 427 3.31 10.77 34.52
CA GLY A 427 3.55 10.41 35.91
C GLY A 427 3.49 11.63 36.83
N GLU A 428 3.04 11.43 38.06
CA GLU A 428 3.01 12.46 39.12
C GLU A 428 4.42 12.88 39.58
#